data_AF-A0A6A4NYM6-F1
#
_entry.id   AF-A0A6A4NYM6-F1
#
_cell.length_a   1.000
_cell.length_b   1.000
_cell.length_c   1.000
_cell.angle_alpha   90.00
_cell.angle_beta   90.00
_cell.angle_gamma   90.00
#
_symmetry.space_group_name_H-M   'P 1'
#
loop_
_entity.id
_entity.type
_entity.pdbx_description
1 polymer ?
#
loop_
_entity_poly.entity_id
_entity_poly.type
_entity_poly.pdbx_seq_one_letter_code
_entity_poly.pdbx_strand_id
1 'polypeptide(L)'
;MKPTYIINESTRKVTYKVRKIGMKKKLHEISTLCRIQACAIIYGPHETESEVWPSHSEVESVINKFNAMSEIGQRKNMSTEESFLKKNFEKTRDQLKKSYLIIAIIHIVVQKENAHR
;
A
#
# COMPACT_ATOMS: atom_id res chain seq x y z
N MET A 1 3.32 -1.74 10.76
CA MET A 1 4.07 -2.80 10.05
C MET A 1 4.57 -2.25 8.72
N LYS A 2 5.88 -2.33 8.42
CA LYS A 2 6.45 -1.87 7.15
C LYS A 2 6.22 -2.96 6.08
N PRO A 3 5.51 -2.69 4.96
CA PRO A 3 5.35 -3.68 3.91
C PRO A 3 6.72 -3.93 3.27
N THR A 4 7.22 -5.15 3.43
CA THR A 4 8.49 -5.61 2.86
C THR A 4 8.25 -6.99 2.25
N TYR A 5 9.04 -7.33 1.23
CA TYR A 5 8.97 -8.63 0.60
C TYR A 5 9.42 -9.73 1.57
N ILE A 6 8.60 -10.76 1.75
CA ILE A 6 8.95 -11.91 2.59
C ILE A 6 9.86 -12.83 1.78
N ILE A 7 11.15 -12.87 2.11
CA ILE A 7 12.16 -13.65 1.36
C ILE A 7 11.87 -15.15 1.46
N ASN A 8 11.58 -15.66 2.67
CA ASN A 8 11.27 -17.06 2.88
C ASN A 8 9.99 -17.48 2.16
N GLU A 9 10.10 -18.42 1.22
CA GLU A 9 9.00 -18.84 0.35
C GLU A 9 7.86 -19.53 1.11
N SER A 10 8.17 -20.46 2.02
CA SER A 10 7.17 -21.16 2.83
C SER A 10 6.35 -20.20 3.68
N THR A 11 7.01 -19.27 4.38
CA THR A 11 6.36 -18.21 5.16
C THR A 11 5.55 -17.29 4.27
N ARG A 12 6.08 -16.92 3.09
CA ARG A 12 5.37 -16.08 2.11
C ARG A 12 4.09 -16.76 1.63
N LYS A 13 4.13 -18.06 1.31
CA LYS A 13 2.98 -18.85 0.85
C LYS A 13 1.87 -18.95 1.91
N VAL A 14 2.23 -19.25 3.15
CA VAL A 14 1.28 -19.29 4.27
C VAL A 14 0.67 -17.91 4.51
N THR A 15 1.52 -16.88 4.56
CA THR A 15 1.07 -15.48 4.77
C THR A 15 0.15 -15.02 3.65
N TYR A 16 0.45 -15.35 2.40
CA TYR A 16 -0.38 -15.02 1.25
C TYR A 16 -1.79 -15.60 1.40
N LYS A 17 -1.91 -16.89 1.74
CA LYS A 17 -3.22 -17.55 1.94
C LYS A 17 -4.04 -16.87 3.04
N VAL A 18 -3.43 -16.63 4.21
CA VAL A 18 -4.11 -16.00 5.36
C VAL A 18 -4.55 -14.57 5.02
N ARG A 19 -3.67 -13.78 4.40
CA ARG A 19 -3.98 -12.39 4.01
C ARG A 19 -5.01 -12.31 2.91
N LYS A 20 -4.99 -13.21 1.92
CA LYS A 20 -5.99 -13.27 0.85
C LYS A 20 -7.40 -13.46 1.44
N ILE A 21 -7.55 -14.40 2.38
CA ILE A 21 -8.83 -14.63 3.09
C ILE A 21 -9.24 -13.40 3.89
N GLY A 22 -8.32 -12.85 4.69
CA GLY A 22 -8.59 -11.66 5.50
C GLY A 22 -8.98 -10.43 4.66
N MET A 23 -8.33 -10.25 3.51
CA MET A 23 -8.62 -9.17 2.57
C MET A 23 -10.03 -9.31 1.98
N LYS A 24 -10.43 -10.50 1.52
CA LYS A 24 -11.80 -10.73 1.03
C LYS A 24 -12.85 -10.44 2.11
N LYS A 25 -12.60 -10.85 3.35
CA LYS A 25 -13.50 -10.54 4.47
C LYS A 25 -13.64 -9.03 4.69
N LYS A 26 -12.52 -8.29 4.66
CA LYS A 26 -12.55 -6.82 4.79
C LYS A 26 -13.22 -6.12 3.62
N LEU A 27 -13.02 -6.59 2.39
CA LEU A 27 -13.72 -6.09 1.22
C LEU A 27 -15.23 -6.27 1.34
N HIS A 28 -15.67 -7.45 1.79
CA HIS A 28 -17.08 -7.71 2.06
C HIS A 28 -17.63 -6.77 3.13
N GLU A 29 -16.97 -6.66 4.29
CA GLU A 29 -17.37 -5.75 5.37
C GLU A 29 -17.50 -4.30 4.89
N ILE A 30 -16.50 -3.78 4.15
CA ILE A 30 -16.52 -2.39 3.63
C ILE A 30 -17.63 -2.21 2.61
N SER A 31 -17.78 -3.14 1.66
CA SER A 31 -18.83 -3.09 0.64
C SER A 31 -20.21 -3.04 1.28
N THR A 32 -20.46 -3.89 2.29
CA THR A 32 -21.73 -3.93 3.01
C THR A 32 -21.96 -2.69 3.86
N LEU A 33 -21.00 -2.29 4.71
CA LEU A 33 -21.16 -1.17 5.64
C LEU A 33 -21.31 0.17 4.91
N CYS A 34 -20.53 0.39 3.86
CA CYS A 34 -20.56 1.63 3.09
C CYS A 34 -21.56 1.61 1.94
N ARG A 35 -22.22 0.47 1.67
CA ARG A 35 -23.13 0.26 0.53
C ARG A 35 -22.49 0.63 -0.80
N ILE A 36 -21.23 0.23 -0.99
CA ILE A 36 -20.47 0.49 -2.21
C ILE A 36 -20.30 -0.79 -3.03
N GLN A 37 -20.21 -0.63 -4.36
CA GLN A 37 -19.77 -1.72 -5.23
C GLN A 37 -18.25 -1.78 -5.17
N ALA A 38 -17.72 -2.95 -4.81
CA ALA A 38 -16.29 -3.22 -4.76
C ALA A 38 -16.01 -4.58 -5.37
N CYS A 39 -14.82 -4.71 -5.96
CA CYS A 39 -14.35 -5.98 -6.51
C CYS A 39 -12.84 -6.10 -6.30
N ALA A 40 -12.32 -7.33 -6.39
CA ALA A 40 -10.88 -7.58 -6.37
C ALA A 40 -10.50 -8.68 -7.35
N ILE A 41 -9.35 -8.49 -7.98
CA ILE A 41 -8.65 -9.51 -8.77
C ILE A 41 -7.27 -9.68 -8.15
N ILE A 42 -6.94 -10.89 -7.71
CA ILE A 42 -5.76 -11.18 -6.91
C ILE A 42 -4.93 -12.24 -7.62
N TYR A 43 -3.71 -11.89 -7.98
CA TYR A 43 -2.75 -12.81 -8.58
C TYR A 43 -1.82 -13.38 -7.51
N GLY A 44 -1.66 -14.70 -7.51
CA GLY A 44 -0.74 -15.42 -6.62
C GLY A 44 0.43 -16.00 -7.40
N PRO A 45 1.68 -15.90 -6.92
CA PRO A 45 2.86 -16.42 -7.63
C PRO A 45 2.90 -17.95 -7.79
N HIS A 46 1.97 -18.67 -7.16
CA HIS A 46 1.87 -20.12 -7.20
C HIS A 46 0.46 -20.59 -7.56
N GLU A 47 -0.37 -19.71 -8.11
CA GLU A 47 -1.74 -20.00 -8.52
C GLU A 47 -1.80 -19.88 -10.05
N THR A 48 -2.40 -20.86 -10.71
CA THR A 48 -2.56 -20.88 -12.18
C THR A 48 -3.63 -19.90 -12.64
N GLU A 49 -4.61 -19.63 -11.79
CA GLU A 49 -5.71 -18.71 -12.03
C GLU A 49 -5.71 -17.59 -11.00
N SER A 50 -6.24 -16.44 -11.39
CA SER A 50 -6.46 -15.34 -10.46
C SER A 50 -7.67 -15.62 -9.58
N GLU A 51 -7.57 -15.23 -8.32
CA GLU A 51 -8.73 -15.21 -7.45
C GLU A 51 -9.54 -13.94 -7.74
N VAL A 52 -10.82 -14.12 -8.03
CA VAL A 52 -11.77 -13.02 -8.22
C VAL A 52 -12.78 -12.97 -7.08
N TRP A 53 -13.20 -11.77 -6.72
CA TRP A 53 -14.25 -11.54 -5.73
C TRP A 53 -15.09 -10.33 -6.13
N PRO A 54 -16.43 -10.37 -5.97
CA PRO A 54 -17.24 -11.44 -5.36
C PRO A 54 -17.54 -12.62 -6.31
N SER A 55 -17.82 -12.34 -7.58
CA SER A 55 -17.98 -13.32 -8.66
C SER A 55 -17.48 -12.72 -9.97
N HIS A 56 -17.21 -13.56 -10.98
CA HIS A 56 -16.70 -13.09 -12.27
C HIS A 56 -17.62 -12.05 -12.93
N SER A 57 -18.93 -12.30 -12.96
CA SER A 57 -19.91 -11.39 -13.56
C SER A 57 -20.04 -10.06 -12.82
N GLU A 58 -19.99 -10.09 -11.48
CA GLU A 58 -20.03 -8.86 -10.68
C GLU A 58 -18.76 -8.04 -10.83
N VAL A 59 -17.59 -8.69 -10.85
CA VAL A 59 -16.30 -8.04 -11.12
C VAL A 59 -16.33 -7.36 -12.48
N GLU A 60 -16.79 -8.07 -13.51
CA GLU A 60 -16.92 -7.52 -14.87
C GLU A 60 -17.88 -6.31 -14.90
N SER A 61 -19.01 -6.38 -14.19
CA SER A 61 -19.94 -5.26 -14.07
C SER A 61 -19.28 -4.01 -13.44
N VAL A 62 -18.50 -4.20 -12.37
CA VAL A 62 -17.79 -3.11 -11.70
C VAL A 62 -16.69 -2.54 -12.60
N ILE A 63 -15.93 -3.38 -13.30
CA ILE A 63 -14.90 -2.94 -14.25
C ILE A 63 -15.52 -2.16 -15.41
N ASN A 64 -16.62 -2.63 -15.99
CA ASN A 64 -17.30 -1.96 -17.08
C ASN A 64 -17.82 -0.57 -16.64
N LYS A 65 -18.39 -0.47 -15.44
CA LYS A 65 -18.77 0.82 -14.85
C LYS A 65 -17.56 1.73 -14.64
N PHE A 66 -16.43 1.18 -14.19
CA PHE A 66 -15.20 1.94 -14.02
C PHE A 66 -14.68 2.49 -15.36
N ASN A 67 -14.63 1.66 -16.39
CA ASN A 67 -14.17 2.03 -17.73
C ASN A 67 -15.09 3.05 -18.42
N ALA A 68 -16.39 3.06 -18.08
CA ALA A 68 -17.34 4.05 -18.57
C ALA A 68 -17.19 5.44 -17.91
N MET A 69 -16.43 5.57 -16.80
CA MET A 69 -16.16 6.87 -16.19
C MET A 69 -15.12 7.67 -16.99
N SER A 70 -15.17 9.00 -16.88
CA SER A 70 -14.13 9.87 -17.47
C SER A 70 -12.75 9.60 -16.86
N GLU A 71 -11.67 9.90 -17.60
CA GLU A 71 -10.30 9.69 -17.13
C GLU A 71 -10.02 10.39 -15.78
N ILE A 72 -10.55 11.60 -15.60
CA ILE A 72 -10.45 12.35 -14.35
C ILE A 72 -11.17 11.60 -13.21
N GLY A 73 -12.37 11.08 -13.47
CA GLY A 73 -13.14 10.29 -12.51
C GLY A 73 -12.41 9.01 -12.10
N GLN A 74 -11.85 8.30 -13.07
CA GLN A 74 -11.07 7.08 -12.84
C GLN A 74 -9.82 7.35 -11.98
N ARG A 75 -9.11 8.45 -12.24
CA ARG A 75 -7.83 8.75 -11.57
C ARG A 75 -7.97 9.43 -10.21
N LYS A 76 -9.11 10.07 -9.91
CA LYS A 76 -9.31 10.92 -8.73
C LYS A 76 -8.83 10.29 -7.42
N ASN A 77 -9.04 8.98 -7.25
CA ASN A 77 -8.64 8.23 -6.06
C ASN A 77 -7.82 6.97 -6.38
N MET A 78 -7.22 6.90 -7.57
CA MET A 78 -6.43 5.73 -7.97
C MET A 78 -5.10 5.71 -7.22
N SER A 79 -4.75 4.58 -6.61
CA SER A 79 -3.45 4.34 -6.01
C SER A 79 -2.75 3.21 -6.76
N THR A 80 -1.63 3.52 -7.40
CA THR A 80 -0.78 2.54 -8.08
C THR A 80 0.38 2.10 -7.17
N GLU A 81 0.99 0.96 -7.46
CA GLU A 81 2.22 0.52 -6.79
C GLU A 81 3.30 1.60 -6.86
N GLU A 82 3.51 2.20 -8.03
CA GLU A 82 4.46 3.29 -8.24
C GLU A 82 4.15 4.50 -7.34
N SER A 83 2.89 4.94 -7.31
CA SER A 83 2.48 6.08 -6.47
C SER A 83 2.68 5.80 -4.98
N PHE A 84 2.46 4.55 -4.55
CA PHE A 84 2.67 4.11 -3.19
C PHE A 84 4.15 4.06 -2.81
N LEU A 85 4.99 3.48 -3.68
CA LEU A 85 6.44 3.41 -3.50
C LEU A 85 7.05 4.81 -3.46
N LYS A 86 6.65 5.70 -4.39
CA LYS A 86 7.07 7.10 -4.42
C LYS A 86 6.75 7.81 -3.10
N LYS A 87 5.51 7.68 -2.62
CA LYS A 87 5.09 8.27 -1.33
C LYS A 87 5.92 7.75 -0.16
N ASN A 88 6.25 6.46 -0.13
CA ASN A 88 7.09 5.87 0.91
C ASN A 88 8.54 6.36 0.83
N PHE A 89 9.08 6.51 -0.38
CA PHE A 89 10.40 7.04 -0.61
C PHE A 89 10.50 8.49 -0.12
N GLU A 90 9.54 9.35 -0.49
CA GLU A 90 9.46 10.74 -0.03
C GLU A 90 9.42 10.84 1.49
N LYS A 91 8.56 10.03 2.14
CA LYS A 91 8.49 9.96 3.60
C LYS A 91 9.82 9.56 4.24
N THR A 92 10.53 8.60 3.65
CA THR A 92 11.84 8.14 4.14
C THR A 92 12.89 9.25 3.97
N ARG A 93 12.89 9.95 2.82
CA ARG A 93 13.77 11.08 2.56
C ARG A 93 13.54 12.22 3.56
N ASP A 94 12.30 12.50 3.92
CA ASP A 94 11.99 13.56 4.90
C ASP A 94 12.44 13.19 6.31
N GLN A 95 12.33 11.92 6.70
CA GLN A 95 12.89 11.42 7.97
C GLN A 95 14.42 11.55 8.00
N LEU A 96 15.08 11.26 6.88
CA LEU A 96 16.53 11.40 6.75
C LEU A 96 16.96 12.86 6.89
N LYS A 97 16.29 13.80 6.21
CA LYS A 97 16.55 15.25 6.34
C LYS A 97 16.43 15.75 7.78
N LYS A 98 15.38 15.32 8.50
CA LYS A 98 15.20 15.65 9.92
C LYS A 98 16.35 15.15 10.78
N SER A 99 16.83 13.93 10.52
CA SER A 99 17.95 13.35 11.26
C SER A 99 19.25 14.14 11.04
N TYR A 100 19.54 14.52 9.79
CA TYR A 100 20.70 15.39 9.50
C TYR A 100 20.61 16.76 10.16
N LEU A 101 19.41 17.38 10.20
CA LEU A 101 19.21 18.65 10.87
C LEU A 101 19.49 18.55 12.38
N ILE A 102 18.98 17.49 13.03
CA ILE A 102 19.23 17.23 14.45
C ILE A 102 20.73 17.05 14.71
N ILE A 103 21.43 16.26 13.89
CA ILE A 103 22.88 16.05 14.01
C ILE A 103 23.63 17.38 13.87
N ALA A 104 23.28 18.23 12.90
CA ALA A 104 23.91 19.53 12.71
C ALA A 104 23.71 20.46 13.93
N ILE A 105 22.50 20.48 14.51
CA ILE A 105 22.23 21.25 15.72
C ILE A 105 23.07 20.75 16.90
N ILE A 106 23.13 19.41 17.10
CA ILE A 106 23.96 18.82 18.16
C ILE A 106 25.42 19.19 17.97
N HIS A 107 25.96 19.10 16.74
CA HIS A 107 27.33 19.53 16.46
C HIS A 107 27.57 21.00 16.81
N ILE A 108 26.66 21.91 16.45
CA ILE A 108 26.80 23.34 16.77
C ILE A 108 26.78 23.57 18.30
N VAL A 109 25.89 22.89 19.02
CA VAL A 109 25.80 23.00 20.49
C VAL A 109 27.08 22.52 21.15
N VAL A 110 27.60 21.35 20.75
CA VAL A 110 28.85 20.79 21.27
C VAL A 110 30.04 21.71 20.98
N GLN A 111 30.12 22.26 19.77
CA GLN A 111 31.18 23.22 19.41
C GLN A 111 31.11 24.50 20.25
N LYS A 112 29.91 25.02 20.49
CA LYS A 112 29.71 26.21 21.33
C LYS A 112 30.06 25.95 22.79
N GLU A 113 29.67 24.81 23.33
CA GLU A 113 29.94 24.44 24.72
C GLU A 113 31.44 24.21 24.97
N ASN A 114 32.15 23.61 23.99
CA ASN A 114 33.60 23.47 24.03
C ASN A 114 34.36 24.79 23.83
N ALA A 115 33.79 25.77 23.12
CA ALA A 115 34.42 27.07 22.92
C ALA A 115 34.31 28.01 24.15
N HIS A 116 33.40 27.71 25.08
CA HIS A 116 33.23 28.47 26.33
C HIS A 116 33.95 27.83 27.54
N ARG A 117 34.68 26.73 27.32
CA ARG A 117 35.47 26.03 28.33
C ARG A 117 36.95 26.32 28.14
#